data_AF-A0A2J7YZL2-F1
#
_entry.id   AF-A0A2J7YZL2-F1
#
_cell.length_a   1.000
_cell.length_b   1.000
_cell.length_c   1.000
_cell.angle_alpha   90.00
_cell.angle_beta   90.00
_cell.angle_gamma   90.00
#
_symmetry.space_group_name_H-M   'P 1'
#
loop_
_entity.id
_entity.type
_entity.pdbx_description
1 polymer ?
#
loop_
_entity_poly.entity_id
_entity_poly.type
_entity_poly.pdbx_seq_one_letter_code
_entity_poly.pdbx_strand_id
1 'polypeptide(L)'
;MGIDINPVAVAIAQAKLIQVTPSAVVRLARQILDGGMRDTVPEGEFWQWCYERETLRELVTLRETLLEMTTPTAAMLRAVLLGILHGPRNKNLPSYLSNQMPRTYASKPAYAVKFWKKHDMEPVRVPALEVIERRAKRLLDAAPLARGGRVYLGDSVETLNGLQQRFDLVVTSPPYYGMRTYVADQWLRSWFLGGPSDVPYGTQGQIARQPNQEAFIQALGEVWAATARRCRQGARLAIRFGALPSARTNPEQMLLASVKESKAGWVVKDVHQAGTPPKRTRQAQQFGKAGSAVDEIDIVAELIGLPR
;
A
#
# COMPACT_ATOMS: atom_id res chain seq x y z
N MET A 1 -6.78 -13.20 7.40
CA MET A 1 -5.36 -12.99 7.76
C MET A 1 -4.70 -12.30 6.59
N GLY A 2 -3.77 -11.38 6.82
CA GLY A 2 -3.02 -10.68 5.76
C GLY A 2 -1.51 -10.75 6.01
N ILE A 3 -0.72 -10.77 4.95
CA ILE A 3 0.74 -10.76 5.02
C ILE A 3 1.23 -9.83 3.91
N ASP A 4 2.13 -8.90 4.25
CA ASP A 4 2.79 -8.05 3.27
C ASP A 4 4.19 -7.69 3.77
N ILE A 5 5.13 -7.53 2.85
CA ILE A 5 6.50 -7.09 3.12
C ILE A 5 6.55 -5.57 3.38
N ASN A 6 5.56 -4.81 2.90
CA ASN A 6 5.55 -3.37 3.01
C ASN A 6 4.87 -2.90 4.31
N PRO A 7 5.58 -2.18 5.21
CA PRO A 7 5.00 -1.68 6.45
C PRO A 7 3.81 -0.73 6.23
N VAL A 8 3.77 0.00 5.11
CA VAL A 8 2.64 0.86 4.75
C VAL A 8 1.38 0.03 4.48
N ALA A 9 1.51 -1.07 3.74
CA ALA A 9 0.39 -1.97 3.45
C ALA A 9 -0.12 -2.63 4.73
N VAL A 10 0.80 -3.08 5.59
CA VAL A 10 0.47 -3.67 6.90
C VAL A 10 -0.25 -2.69 7.80
N ALA A 11 0.24 -1.46 7.97
CA ALA A 11 -0.38 -0.45 8.81
C ALA A 11 -1.83 -0.14 8.36
N ILE A 12 -2.05 0.01 7.05
CA ILE A 12 -3.38 0.26 6.47
C ILE A 12 -4.29 -0.97 6.67
N ALA A 13 -3.79 -2.18 6.45
CA ALA A 13 -4.57 -3.40 6.62
C ALA A 13 -4.92 -3.67 8.08
N GLN A 14 -3.99 -3.43 9.02
CA GLN A 14 -4.23 -3.55 10.47
C GLN A 14 -5.34 -2.61 10.93
N ALA A 15 -5.36 -1.37 10.44
CA ALA A 15 -6.41 -0.42 10.79
C ALA A 15 -7.82 -0.90 10.39
N LYS A 16 -7.95 -1.71 9.33
CA LYS A 16 -9.25 -2.32 8.95
C LYS A 16 -9.75 -3.38 9.94
N LEU A 17 -8.89 -3.85 10.84
CA LEU A 17 -9.24 -4.80 11.89
C LEU A 17 -9.56 -4.13 13.23
N ILE A 18 -9.47 -2.80 13.29
CA ILE A 18 -9.60 -2.02 14.52
C ILE A 18 -10.95 -1.31 14.52
N GLN A 19 -11.66 -1.40 15.65
CA GLN A 19 -12.88 -0.64 15.88
C GLN A 19 -12.60 0.50 16.87
N VAL A 20 -12.64 1.74 16.38
CA VAL A 20 -12.54 2.96 17.20
C VAL A 20 -13.49 4.02 16.67
N THR A 21 -13.83 5.01 17.49
CA THR A 21 -14.70 6.12 17.07
C THR A 21 -13.90 7.26 16.44
N PRO A 22 -14.50 8.05 15.51
CA PRO A 22 -13.89 9.28 15.02
C PRO A 22 -13.39 10.19 16.14
N SER A 23 -14.21 10.38 17.18
CA SER A 23 -13.88 11.25 18.31
C SER A 23 -12.67 10.74 19.09
N ALA A 24 -12.45 9.43 19.22
CA ALA A 24 -11.27 8.89 19.88
C ALA A 24 -9.98 9.21 19.10
N VAL A 25 -10.02 9.10 17.77
CA VAL A 25 -8.90 9.44 16.89
C VAL A 25 -8.57 10.93 16.95
N VAL A 26 -9.60 11.80 16.90
CA VAL A 26 -9.42 13.25 16.97
C VAL A 26 -8.92 13.69 18.34
N ARG A 27 -9.44 13.12 19.44
CA ARG A 27 -8.95 13.42 20.78
C ARG A 27 -7.47 13.05 20.93
N LEU A 28 -7.06 11.87 20.46
CA LEU A 28 -5.65 11.48 20.50
C LEU A 28 -4.77 12.44 19.69
N ALA A 29 -5.17 12.79 18.46
CA ALA A 29 -4.42 13.74 17.64
C ALA A 29 -4.27 15.10 18.34
N ARG A 30 -5.35 15.61 18.93
CA ARG A 30 -5.32 16.86 19.70
C ARG A 30 -4.41 16.77 20.91
N GLN A 31 -4.50 15.70 21.70
CA GLN A 31 -3.63 15.48 22.87
C GLN A 31 -2.15 15.48 22.49
N ILE A 32 -1.79 14.87 21.35
CA ILE A 32 -0.41 14.86 20.86
C ILE A 32 0.04 16.28 20.50
N LEU A 33 -0.77 17.04 19.77
CA LEU A 33 -0.42 18.39 19.33
C LEU A 33 -0.39 19.40 20.50
N ASP A 34 -1.30 19.27 21.46
CA ASP A 34 -1.35 20.12 22.66
C ASP A 34 -0.21 19.80 23.66
N GLY A 35 0.36 18.59 23.58
CA GLY A 35 1.46 18.13 24.43
C GLY A 35 2.83 18.74 24.13
N GLY A 36 2.92 19.60 23.12
CA GLY A 36 4.14 20.30 22.71
C GLY A 36 4.61 19.90 21.32
N MET A 37 4.96 20.90 20.51
CA MET A 37 5.48 20.69 19.16
C MET A 37 6.94 20.25 19.21
N ARG A 38 7.31 19.31 18.33
CA ARG A 38 8.70 19.01 18.05
C ARG A 38 9.29 20.09 17.14
N ASP A 39 10.52 20.51 17.44
CA ASP A 39 11.20 21.58 16.70
C ASP A 39 12.10 21.05 15.58
N THR A 40 12.60 19.82 15.71
CA THR A 40 13.46 19.21 14.69
C THR A 40 12.61 18.67 13.55
N VAL A 41 12.64 19.34 12.41
CA VAL A 41 12.00 18.89 11.16
C VAL A 41 13.05 18.41 10.16
N PRO A 42 12.71 17.49 9.22
CA PRO A 42 13.63 17.09 8.17
C PRO A 42 14.11 18.29 7.33
N GLU A 43 15.40 18.32 7.05
CA GLU A 43 16.00 19.34 6.19
C GLU A 43 15.87 18.99 4.71
N GLY A 44 15.97 20.00 3.86
CA GLY A 44 16.00 19.87 2.41
C GLY A 44 14.85 20.58 1.72
N GLU A 45 15.12 20.97 0.47
CA GLU A 45 14.22 21.77 -0.35
C GLU A 45 12.86 21.11 -0.57
N PHE A 46 12.82 19.78 -0.63
CA PHE A 46 11.55 19.06 -0.72
C PHE A 46 10.63 19.37 0.46
N TRP A 47 11.12 19.31 1.70
CA TRP A 47 10.28 19.51 2.88
C TRP A 47 9.76 20.94 2.96
N GLN A 48 10.62 21.90 2.60
CA GLN A 48 10.27 23.33 2.55
C GLN A 48 9.20 23.66 1.51
N TRP A 49 9.15 22.93 0.39
CA TRP A 49 8.16 23.14 -0.67
C TRP A 49 6.96 22.18 -0.61
N CYS A 50 7.09 21.07 0.10
CA CYS A 50 6.04 20.07 0.22
C CYS A 50 5.04 20.44 1.31
N TYR A 51 5.48 21.01 2.43
CA TYR A 51 4.60 21.38 3.53
C TYR A 51 4.89 22.80 3.96
N GLU A 52 3.84 23.49 4.41
CA GLU A 52 4.03 24.75 5.11
C GLU A 52 4.62 24.47 6.50
N ARG A 53 5.38 25.42 7.05
CA ARG A 53 6.28 25.20 8.19
C ARG A 53 5.56 24.65 9.43
N GLU A 54 4.48 25.26 9.84
CA GLU A 54 3.69 24.84 11.00
C GLU A 54 3.03 23.49 10.73
N THR A 55 2.58 23.26 9.50
CA THR A 55 1.99 21.98 9.06
C THR A 55 3.01 20.84 9.14
N LEU A 56 4.26 21.12 8.74
CA LEU A 56 5.36 20.17 8.86
C LEU A 56 5.68 19.86 10.33
N ARG A 57 5.70 20.87 11.21
CA ARG A 57 5.93 20.67 12.65
C ARG A 57 4.85 19.80 13.29
N GLU A 58 3.58 20.04 12.97
CA GLU A 58 2.48 19.19 13.42
C GLU A 58 2.65 17.74 12.95
N LEU A 59 3.00 17.55 11.67
CA LEU A 59 3.22 16.23 11.08
C LEU A 59 4.37 15.48 11.75
N VAL A 60 5.49 16.14 12.00
CA VAL A 60 6.63 15.53 12.70
C VAL A 60 6.28 15.20 14.14
N THR A 61 5.56 16.10 14.83
CA THR A 61 5.09 15.85 16.21
C THR A 61 4.20 14.60 16.26
N LEU A 62 3.22 14.49 15.35
CA LEU A 62 2.38 13.32 15.22
C LEU A 62 3.20 12.06 14.88
N ARG A 63 4.16 12.17 13.96
CA ARG A 63 5.04 11.06 13.57
C ARG A 63 5.80 10.51 14.79
N GLU A 64 6.62 11.34 15.44
CA GLU A 64 7.50 10.90 16.52
C GLU A 64 6.71 10.25 17.66
N THR A 65 5.62 10.89 18.09
CA THR A 65 4.80 10.33 19.16
C THR A 65 4.12 9.02 18.75
N LEU A 66 3.63 8.90 17.51
CA LEU A 66 2.96 7.67 17.05
C LEU A 66 3.92 6.51 16.81
N LEU A 67 5.22 6.75 16.60
CA LEU A 67 6.22 5.69 16.51
C LEU A 67 6.41 4.96 17.85
N GLU A 68 6.16 5.67 18.96
CA GLU A 68 6.26 5.12 20.32
C GLU A 68 4.95 4.46 20.79
N MET A 69 3.85 4.59 20.03
CA MET A 69 2.52 4.14 20.44
C MET A 69 2.02 2.89 19.69
N THR A 70 1.59 1.90 20.47
CA THR A 70 1.06 0.61 19.97
C THR A 70 -0.45 0.44 20.17
N THR A 71 -1.15 1.47 20.68
CA THR A 71 -2.60 1.37 20.96
C THR A 71 -3.44 1.27 19.68
N PRO A 72 -4.65 0.67 19.74
CA PRO A 72 -5.53 0.60 18.56
C PRO A 72 -5.89 1.97 17.99
N THR A 73 -6.14 2.98 18.85
CA THR A 73 -6.41 4.35 18.42
C THR A 73 -5.21 4.98 17.73
N ALA A 74 -3.99 4.74 18.21
CA ALA A 74 -2.77 5.21 17.55
C ALA A 74 -2.54 4.54 16.20
N ALA A 75 -2.79 3.23 16.09
CA ALA A 75 -2.72 2.51 14.81
C ALA A 75 -3.75 3.06 13.80
N MET A 76 -4.98 3.36 14.24
CA MET A 76 -5.98 4.00 13.39
C MET A 76 -5.57 5.42 12.97
N LEU A 77 -5.06 6.24 13.91
CA LEU A 77 -4.59 7.59 13.61
C LEU A 77 -3.43 7.56 12.60
N ARG A 78 -2.48 6.63 12.73
CA ARG A 78 -1.44 6.39 11.72
C ARG A 78 -2.06 6.12 10.36
N ALA A 79 -3.02 5.20 10.24
CA ALA A 79 -3.65 4.89 8.96
C ALA A 79 -4.43 6.08 8.35
N VAL A 80 -5.08 6.90 9.17
CA VAL A 80 -5.71 8.16 8.73
C VAL A 80 -4.66 9.09 8.15
N LEU A 81 -3.53 9.29 8.84
CA LEU A 81 -2.42 10.13 8.41
C LEU A 81 -1.81 9.64 7.09
N LEU A 82 -1.54 8.34 6.95
CA LEU A 82 -1.04 7.76 5.70
C LEU A 82 -1.95 8.05 4.48
N GLY A 83 -3.25 8.22 4.72
CA GLY A 83 -4.24 8.58 3.70
C GLY A 83 -4.32 10.07 3.37
N ILE A 84 -3.69 10.96 4.15
CA ILE A 84 -3.76 12.42 3.98
C ILE A 84 -2.39 13.11 3.85
N LEU A 85 -1.28 12.41 4.08
CA LEU A 85 0.08 12.96 3.96
C LEU A 85 0.27 13.72 2.66
N HIS A 86 -0.09 13.10 1.54
CA HIS A 86 0.04 13.73 0.22
C HIS A 86 -1.14 13.49 -0.71
N GLY A 87 -1.35 14.43 -1.63
CA GLY A 87 -2.35 14.30 -2.68
C GLY A 87 -2.61 15.61 -3.42
N PRO A 88 -3.67 15.65 -4.24
CA PRO A 88 -3.98 16.83 -5.03
C PRO A 88 -4.44 17.98 -4.15
N ARG A 89 -4.02 19.20 -4.48
CA ARG A 89 -4.56 20.43 -3.92
C ARG A 89 -5.98 20.61 -4.45
N ASN A 90 -6.94 20.59 -3.54
CA ASN A 90 -8.34 20.83 -3.89
C ASN A 90 -8.56 22.33 -4.14
N LYS A 91 -9.54 22.66 -4.99
CA LYS A 91 -9.96 24.06 -5.19
C LYS A 91 -10.60 24.68 -3.93
N ASN A 92 -11.23 23.84 -3.11
CA ASN A 92 -11.91 24.23 -1.88
C ASN A 92 -11.10 23.74 -0.67
N LEU A 93 -11.79 23.20 0.35
CA LEU A 93 -11.19 22.71 1.57
C LEU A 93 -10.10 21.63 1.30
N PRO A 94 -8.88 21.80 1.84
CA PRO A 94 -7.82 20.82 1.70
C PRO A 94 -8.20 19.44 2.23
N SER A 95 -7.86 18.38 1.49
CA SER A 95 -8.01 16.98 1.93
C SER A 95 -6.67 16.28 2.20
N TYR A 96 -5.57 16.97 1.91
CA TYR A 96 -4.20 16.51 2.03
C TYR A 96 -3.36 17.62 2.64
N LEU A 97 -2.28 17.21 3.30
CA LEU A 97 -1.39 18.10 4.03
C LEU A 97 -0.28 18.65 3.14
N SER A 98 0.14 17.88 2.13
CA SER A 98 1.16 18.31 1.18
C SER A 98 0.66 19.38 0.20
N ASN A 99 1.61 20.03 -0.43
CA ASN A 99 1.48 20.71 -1.70
C ASN A 99 1.05 19.73 -2.81
N GLN A 100 0.75 20.24 -4.00
CA GLN A 100 0.16 19.49 -5.12
C GLN A 100 0.96 18.21 -5.46
N MET A 101 0.35 17.04 -5.25
CA MET A 101 0.90 15.73 -5.64
C MET A 101 -0.19 14.80 -6.19
N PRO A 102 0.17 13.71 -6.88
CA PRO A 102 -0.78 12.63 -7.16
C PRO A 102 -1.32 12.00 -5.86
N ARG A 103 -2.55 11.48 -5.92
CA ARG A 103 -3.21 10.84 -4.77
C ARG A 103 -2.57 9.51 -4.37
N THR A 104 -2.12 8.76 -5.37
CA THR A 104 -1.75 7.35 -5.27
C THR A 104 -0.34 7.13 -4.73
N TYR A 105 0.60 7.99 -5.11
CA TYR A 105 2.00 7.92 -4.69
C TYR A 105 2.59 9.31 -4.47
N ALA A 106 3.67 9.36 -3.69
CA ALA A 106 4.44 10.58 -3.49
C ALA A 106 5.47 10.72 -4.63
N SER A 107 5.30 11.74 -5.48
CA SER A 107 6.30 12.20 -6.44
C SER A 107 7.70 12.28 -5.81
N LYS A 108 8.73 11.96 -6.61
CA LYS A 108 10.12 12.03 -6.14
C LYS A 108 10.51 13.48 -5.82
N PRO A 109 11.38 13.71 -4.81
CA PRO A 109 11.72 15.05 -4.33
C PRO A 109 12.06 16.08 -5.41
N ALA A 110 13.09 15.81 -6.23
CA ALA A 110 13.56 16.75 -7.24
C ALA A 110 12.49 17.09 -8.31
N TYR A 111 11.70 16.08 -8.72
CA TYR A 111 10.62 16.30 -9.67
C TYR A 111 9.52 17.18 -9.08
N ALA A 112 9.12 16.90 -7.84
CA ALA A 112 8.06 17.64 -7.17
C ALA A 112 8.45 19.11 -6.97
N VAL A 113 9.66 19.37 -6.46
CA VAL A 113 10.18 20.73 -6.26
C VAL A 113 10.24 21.50 -7.57
N LYS A 114 10.81 20.92 -8.62
CA LYS A 114 10.87 21.55 -9.94
C LYS A 114 9.47 21.90 -10.46
N PHE A 115 8.50 21.01 -10.27
CA PHE A 115 7.12 21.24 -10.68
C PHE A 115 6.50 22.41 -9.90
N TRP A 116 6.65 22.45 -8.57
CA TRP A 116 6.07 23.52 -7.75
C TRP A 116 6.66 24.89 -8.05
N LYS A 117 8.00 24.98 -8.13
CA LYS A 117 8.70 26.23 -8.48
C LYS A 117 8.31 26.75 -9.86
N LYS A 118 8.21 25.87 -10.86
CA LYS A 118 7.83 26.26 -12.22
C LYS A 118 6.43 26.89 -12.30
N HIS A 119 5.54 26.54 -11.38
CA HIS A 119 4.14 26.99 -11.39
C HIS A 119 3.81 27.90 -10.19
N ASP A 120 4.81 28.45 -9.51
CA ASP A 120 4.66 29.29 -8.31
C ASP A 120 3.70 28.70 -7.26
N MET A 121 3.80 27.38 -7.06
CA MET A 121 2.98 26.66 -6.10
C MET A 121 3.69 26.62 -4.75
N GLU A 122 3.61 27.70 -3.99
CA GLU A 122 4.06 27.69 -2.59
C GLU A 122 3.15 26.81 -1.71
N PRO A 123 3.70 26.13 -0.69
CA PRO A 123 2.90 25.39 0.25
C PRO A 123 2.04 26.34 1.09
N VAL A 124 0.81 25.93 1.38
CA VAL A 124 -0.14 26.71 2.17
C VAL A 124 -0.36 26.04 3.52
N ARG A 125 -0.67 26.83 4.55
CA ARG A 125 -1.02 26.32 5.88
C ARG A 125 -2.22 25.39 5.78
N VAL A 126 -2.06 24.15 6.26
CA VAL A 126 -3.14 23.18 6.38
C VAL A 126 -3.07 22.53 7.77
N PRO A 127 -3.89 22.98 8.74
CA PRO A 127 -3.87 22.41 10.08
C PRO A 127 -4.16 20.90 10.08
N ALA A 128 -3.21 20.11 10.59
CA ALA A 128 -3.30 18.65 10.53
C ALA A 128 -4.57 18.12 11.21
N LEU A 129 -4.93 18.70 12.36
CA LEU A 129 -6.08 18.30 13.16
C LEU A 129 -7.40 18.37 12.38
N GLU A 130 -7.60 19.41 11.59
CA GLU A 130 -8.84 19.59 10.82
C GLU A 130 -8.99 18.55 9.70
N VAL A 131 -7.88 18.22 9.03
CA VAL A 131 -7.89 17.20 7.97
C VAL A 131 -8.10 15.80 8.59
N ILE A 132 -7.49 15.54 9.75
CA ILE A 132 -7.69 14.31 10.52
C ILE A 132 -9.17 14.16 10.91
N GLU A 133 -9.80 15.21 11.45
CA GLU A 133 -11.20 15.18 11.87
C GLU A 133 -12.13 14.80 10.72
N ARG A 134 -12.02 15.49 9.59
CA ARG A 134 -12.84 15.20 8.40
C ARG A 134 -12.59 13.79 7.87
N ARG A 135 -11.31 13.37 7.82
CA ARG A 135 -10.94 12.07 7.26
C ARG A 135 -11.38 10.92 8.18
N ALA A 136 -11.17 11.03 9.48
CA ALA A 136 -11.57 10.05 10.47
C ALA A 136 -13.09 9.88 10.48
N LYS A 137 -13.85 10.97 10.50
CA LYS A 137 -15.32 10.93 10.40
C LYS A 137 -15.76 10.16 9.15
N ARG A 138 -15.28 10.58 7.98
CA ARG A 138 -15.68 9.97 6.69
C ARG A 138 -15.32 8.48 6.60
N LEU A 139 -14.15 8.08 7.09
CA LEU A 139 -13.69 6.69 6.98
C LEU A 139 -14.38 5.78 7.98
N LEU A 140 -14.57 6.23 9.23
CA LEU A 140 -15.05 5.39 10.32
C LEU A 140 -16.58 5.33 10.38
N ASP A 141 -17.29 6.39 9.95
CA ASP A 141 -18.76 6.35 9.85
C ASP A 141 -19.25 5.34 8.80
N ALA A 142 -18.44 5.11 7.77
CA ALA A 142 -18.73 4.16 6.69
C ALA A 142 -18.04 2.79 6.88
N ALA A 143 -17.28 2.61 7.97
CA ALA A 143 -16.51 1.40 8.17
C ALA A 143 -17.42 0.22 8.54
N PRO A 144 -17.29 -0.94 7.88
CA PRO A 144 -17.96 -2.15 8.34
C PRO A 144 -17.40 -2.56 9.71
N LEU A 145 -18.20 -3.30 10.47
CA LEU A 145 -17.76 -3.87 11.75
C LEU A 145 -16.50 -4.72 11.56
N ALA A 146 -15.45 -4.41 12.30
CA ALA A 146 -14.22 -5.20 12.28
C ALA A 146 -14.47 -6.59 12.89
N ARG A 147 -14.32 -7.65 12.07
CA ARG A 147 -14.49 -9.04 12.49
C ARG A 147 -13.13 -9.72 12.71
N GLY A 148 -12.36 -9.21 13.66
CA GLY A 148 -11.08 -9.78 14.08
C GLY A 148 -10.09 -10.05 12.94
N GLY A 149 -9.03 -10.79 13.25
CA GLY A 149 -8.00 -11.17 12.28
C GLY A 149 -6.60 -10.74 12.70
N ARG A 150 -5.63 -11.05 11.85
CA ARG A 150 -4.21 -10.70 12.04
C ARG A 150 -3.61 -10.29 10.73
N VAL A 151 -2.72 -9.30 10.79
CA VAL A 151 -1.89 -8.85 9.66
C VAL A 151 -0.44 -8.91 10.10
N TYR A 152 0.39 -9.57 9.28
CA TYR A 152 1.80 -9.77 9.53
C TYR A 152 2.65 -8.93 8.57
N LEU A 153 3.71 -8.34 9.10
CA LEU A 153 4.79 -7.72 8.33
C LEU A 153 5.86 -8.78 8.09
N GLY A 154 6.10 -9.13 6.84
CA GLY A 154 7.14 -10.10 6.50
C GLY A 154 6.98 -10.72 5.11
N ASP A 155 7.99 -11.51 4.74
CA ASP A 155 7.91 -12.36 3.56
C ASP A 155 6.79 -13.40 3.72
N SER A 156 6.03 -13.61 2.65
CA SER A 156 4.86 -14.49 2.69
C SER A 156 5.23 -15.95 2.88
N VAL A 157 6.33 -16.43 2.28
CA VAL A 157 6.79 -17.83 2.40
C VAL A 157 7.26 -18.09 3.82
N GLU A 158 8.14 -17.23 4.35
CA GLU A 158 8.65 -17.33 5.72
C GLU A 158 7.52 -17.27 6.75
N THR A 159 6.64 -16.28 6.62
CA THR A 159 5.51 -16.08 7.54
C THR A 159 4.58 -17.29 7.50
N LEU A 160 4.20 -17.79 6.32
CA LEU A 160 3.34 -18.96 6.19
C LEU A 160 4.00 -20.21 6.79
N ASN A 161 5.31 -20.39 6.65
CA ASN A 161 6.02 -21.51 7.24
C ASN A 161 5.97 -21.50 8.78
N GLY A 162 5.89 -20.34 9.43
CA GLY A 162 5.76 -20.23 10.90
C GLY A 162 4.34 -20.39 11.46
N LEU A 163 3.31 -20.32 10.62
CA LEU A 163 1.91 -20.39 11.08
C LEU A 163 1.44 -21.82 11.33
N GLN A 164 0.39 -22.02 12.13
CA GLN A 164 -0.23 -23.33 12.35
C GLN A 164 -1.64 -23.43 11.77
N GLN A 165 -2.28 -22.27 11.59
CA GLN A 165 -3.63 -22.13 11.07
C GLN A 165 -3.74 -22.70 9.64
N ARG A 166 -4.93 -23.21 9.30
CA ARG A 166 -5.28 -23.65 7.96
C ARG A 166 -6.36 -22.74 7.36
N PHE A 167 -6.28 -22.51 6.04
CA PHE A 167 -7.15 -21.61 5.30
C PHE A 167 -7.99 -22.35 4.26
N ASP A 168 -9.22 -21.87 4.04
CA ASP A 168 -10.17 -22.40 3.06
C ASP A 168 -10.27 -21.51 1.81
N LEU A 169 -9.88 -20.24 1.94
CA LEU A 169 -9.87 -19.26 0.86
C LEU A 169 -8.63 -18.36 0.97
N VAL A 170 -7.94 -18.20 -0.15
CA VAL A 170 -6.83 -17.27 -0.33
C VAL A 170 -7.20 -16.33 -1.46
N VAL A 171 -7.10 -15.03 -1.22
CA VAL A 171 -7.33 -13.97 -2.22
C VAL A 171 -6.09 -13.10 -2.26
N THR A 172 -5.47 -12.94 -3.42
CA THR A 172 -4.20 -12.22 -3.55
C THR A 172 -4.02 -11.57 -4.91
N SER A 173 -3.10 -10.60 -4.98
CA SER A 173 -2.68 -9.92 -6.19
C SER A 173 -1.16 -9.73 -6.17
N PRO A 174 -0.37 -10.70 -6.68
CA PRO A 174 1.08 -10.63 -6.65
C PRO A 174 1.59 -9.46 -7.52
N PRO A 175 2.80 -8.95 -7.25
CA PRO A 175 3.32 -7.78 -7.95
C PRO A 175 3.61 -8.10 -9.42
N TYR A 176 3.39 -7.15 -10.33
CA TYR A 176 3.61 -7.37 -11.76
C TYR A 176 5.09 -7.54 -12.07
N TYR A 177 5.42 -8.44 -13.00
CA TYR A 177 6.80 -8.65 -13.43
C TYR A 177 7.44 -7.34 -13.90
N GLY A 178 8.63 -7.04 -13.38
CA GLY A 178 9.37 -5.81 -13.69
C GLY A 178 8.87 -4.55 -12.96
N MET A 179 7.89 -4.66 -12.05
CA MET A 179 7.43 -3.51 -11.25
C MET A 179 8.46 -3.12 -10.20
N ARG A 180 9.18 -2.02 -10.46
CA ARG A 180 10.32 -1.58 -9.64
C ARG A 180 10.00 -0.48 -8.62
N THR A 181 8.87 0.20 -8.76
CA THR A 181 8.65 1.48 -8.07
C THR A 181 7.81 1.35 -6.79
N TYR A 182 7.24 0.18 -6.50
CA TYR A 182 6.28 0.00 -5.41
C TYR A 182 6.75 0.60 -4.07
N VAL A 183 7.94 0.23 -3.60
CA VAL A 183 8.49 0.77 -2.34
C VAL A 183 8.86 2.25 -2.46
N ALA A 184 9.54 2.62 -3.54
CA ALA A 184 9.99 3.99 -3.76
C ALA A 184 8.80 4.96 -3.88
N ASP A 185 7.64 4.53 -4.37
CA ASP A 185 6.45 5.35 -4.58
C ASP A 185 5.68 5.58 -3.27
N GLN A 186 5.90 4.73 -2.27
CA GLN A 186 5.38 4.87 -0.92
C GLN A 186 6.35 5.59 0.02
N TRP A 187 7.47 6.13 -0.48
CA TRP A 187 8.57 6.64 0.35
C TRP A 187 8.13 7.62 1.45
N LEU A 188 7.23 8.55 1.15
CA LEU A 188 6.76 9.55 2.12
C LEU A 188 5.86 8.93 3.21
N ARG A 189 5.08 7.90 2.85
CA ARG A 189 4.31 7.09 3.81
C ARG A 189 5.24 6.23 4.66
N SER A 190 6.27 5.65 4.05
CA SER A 190 7.30 4.89 4.75
C SER A 190 8.10 5.78 5.72
N TRP A 191 8.45 7.00 5.32
CA TRP A 191 9.08 7.99 6.19
C TRP A 191 8.22 8.22 7.43
N PHE A 192 6.92 8.43 7.28
CA PHE A 192 6.00 8.62 8.41
C PHE A 192 5.93 7.40 9.34
N LEU A 193 6.21 6.19 8.84
CA LEU A 193 6.26 4.96 9.63
C LEU A 193 7.66 4.63 10.18
N GLY A 194 8.57 5.59 10.22
CA GLY A 194 9.91 5.39 10.79
C GLY A 194 11.00 5.14 9.74
N GLY A 195 10.65 5.13 8.45
CA GLY A 195 11.61 5.05 7.36
C GLY A 195 12.46 6.32 7.20
N PRO A 196 13.49 6.27 6.33
CA PRO A 196 14.36 7.41 6.06
C PRO A 196 13.59 8.58 5.41
N SER A 197 14.15 9.79 5.54
CA SER A 197 13.63 11.01 4.89
C SER A 197 13.91 11.08 3.39
N ASP A 198 14.73 10.17 2.86
CA ASP A 198 15.05 10.04 1.44
C ASP A 198 14.32 8.87 0.79
N VAL A 199 14.23 8.90 -0.55
CA VAL A 199 13.58 7.83 -1.32
C VAL A 199 14.41 6.54 -1.25
N PRO A 200 13.87 5.42 -0.73
CA PRO A 200 14.55 4.14 -0.79
C PRO A 200 14.47 3.58 -2.22
N TYR A 201 15.62 3.35 -2.85
CA TYR A 201 15.72 2.67 -4.14
C TYR A 201 16.04 1.17 -4.02
N GLY A 202 16.18 0.68 -2.78
CA GLY A 202 16.46 -0.71 -2.45
C GLY A 202 15.40 -1.69 -2.94
N THR A 203 15.84 -2.93 -3.15
CA THR A 203 15.11 -3.96 -3.90
C THR A 203 14.97 -5.27 -3.17
N GLN A 204 15.63 -5.40 -2.02
CA GLN A 204 15.75 -6.66 -1.32
C GLN A 204 14.37 -7.20 -0.93
N GLY A 205 14.15 -8.49 -1.18
CA GLY A 205 12.89 -9.19 -0.92
C GLY A 205 11.76 -8.97 -1.95
N GLN A 206 11.94 -8.15 -3.00
CA GLN A 206 10.87 -7.94 -4.00
C GLN A 206 10.91 -8.96 -5.14
N ILE A 207 9.91 -9.85 -5.17
CA ILE A 207 9.73 -10.86 -6.24
C ILE A 207 9.66 -10.21 -7.63
N ALA A 208 9.10 -9.01 -7.78
CA ALA A 208 9.00 -8.32 -9.08
C ALA A 208 10.35 -7.97 -9.76
N ARG A 209 11.47 -8.12 -9.06
CA ARG A 209 12.82 -7.80 -9.56
C ARG A 209 13.68 -9.02 -9.88
N GLN A 210 13.07 -10.19 -10.03
CA GLN A 210 13.75 -11.37 -10.54
C GLN A 210 14.42 -11.10 -11.91
N PRO A 211 15.58 -11.70 -12.20
CA PRO A 211 16.42 -11.34 -13.34
C PRO A 211 15.78 -11.64 -14.69
N ASN A 212 14.86 -12.61 -14.73
CA ASN A 212 14.14 -13.03 -15.92
C ASN A 212 12.74 -13.56 -15.54
N GLN A 213 11.92 -13.87 -16.55
CA GLN A 213 10.56 -14.36 -16.36
C GLN A 213 10.51 -15.73 -15.67
N GLU A 214 11.47 -16.62 -15.96
CA GLU A 214 11.54 -17.95 -15.35
C GLU A 214 11.77 -17.88 -13.84
N ALA A 215 12.73 -17.07 -13.40
CA ALA A 215 12.99 -16.83 -11.99
C ALA A 215 11.80 -16.16 -11.28
N PHE A 216 11.05 -15.29 -11.99
CA PHE A 216 9.81 -14.73 -11.47
C PHE A 216 8.70 -15.77 -11.30
N ILE A 217 8.53 -16.64 -12.30
CA ILE A 217 7.58 -17.77 -12.27
C ILE A 217 7.92 -18.71 -11.11
N GLN A 218 9.20 -19.06 -10.93
CA GLN A 218 9.67 -19.91 -9.84
C GLN A 218 9.37 -19.28 -8.48
N ALA A 219 9.71 -18.01 -8.29
CA ALA A 219 9.45 -17.31 -7.02
C ALA A 219 7.95 -17.24 -6.69
N LEU A 220 7.07 -17.04 -7.69
CA LEU A 220 5.62 -17.15 -7.46
C LEU A 220 5.20 -18.60 -7.13
N GLY A 221 5.79 -19.59 -7.81
CA GLY A 221 5.57 -21.01 -7.51
C GLY A 221 5.88 -21.36 -6.06
N GLU A 222 6.95 -20.83 -5.49
CA GLU A 222 7.32 -20.99 -4.08
C GLU A 222 6.25 -20.42 -3.13
N VAL A 223 5.70 -19.24 -3.45
CA VAL A 223 4.58 -18.63 -2.70
C VAL A 223 3.34 -19.53 -2.76
N TRP A 224 2.99 -20.06 -3.92
CA TRP A 224 1.85 -20.97 -4.09
C TRP A 224 2.03 -22.29 -3.35
N ALA A 225 3.26 -22.83 -3.33
CA ALA A 225 3.60 -24.03 -2.58
C ALA A 225 3.50 -23.79 -1.07
N ALA A 226 4.03 -22.67 -0.57
CA ALA A 226 3.90 -22.28 0.84
C ALA A 226 2.44 -22.08 1.24
N THR A 227 1.65 -21.47 0.35
CA THR A 227 0.22 -21.27 0.52
C THR A 227 -0.53 -22.60 0.61
N ALA A 228 -0.25 -23.55 -0.29
CA ALA A 228 -0.88 -24.87 -0.29
C ALA A 228 -0.65 -25.63 1.03
N ARG A 229 0.58 -25.60 1.58
CA ARG A 229 0.92 -26.24 2.87
C ARG A 229 0.07 -25.73 4.04
N ARG A 230 -0.47 -24.51 3.92
CA ARG A 230 -1.35 -23.88 4.92
C ARG A 230 -2.82 -23.85 4.53
N CYS A 231 -3.21 -24.54 3.47
CA CYS A 231 -4.61 -24.65 3.06
C CYS A 231 -5.18 -26.04 3.38
N ARG A 232 -6.51 -26.11 3.57
CA ARG A 232 -7.22 -27.40 3.64
C ARG A 232 -7.41 -27.96 2.22
N GLN A 233 -7.59 -29.27 2.09
CA GLN A 233 -8.07 -29.85 0.84
C GLN A 233 -9.42 -29.21 0.47
N GLY A 234 -9.62 -28.89 -0.80
CA GLY A 234 -10.76 -28.14 -1.30
C GLY A 234 -10.65 -26.62 -1.12
N ALA A 235 -9.56 -26.10 -0.55
CA ALA A 235 -9.37 -24.66 -0.44
C ALA A 235 -9.28 -23.98 -1.82
N ARG A 236 -9.74 -22.73 -1.90
CA ARG A 236 -9.71 -21.94 -3.13
C ARG A 236 -8.61 -20.88 -3.08
N LEU A 237 -7.91 -20.72 -4.19
CA LEU A 237 -6.93 -19.67 -4.43
C LEU A 237 -7.43 -18.79 -5.56
N ALA A 238 -7.78 -17.55 -5.24
CA ALA A 238 -8.18 -16.52 -6.20
C ALA A 238 -7.05 -15.51 -6.37
N ILE A 239 -6.56 -15.36 -7.60
CA ILE A 239 -5.41 -14.50 -7.91
C ILE A 239 -5.83 -13.50 -8.98
N ARG A 240 -5.68 -12.20 -8.68
CA ARG A 240 -5.73 -11.15 -9.68
C ARG A 240 -4.33 -10.80 -10.15
N PHE A 241 -4.09 -10.81 -11.45
CA PHE A 241 -2.77 -10.51 -12.00
C PHE A 241 -2.84 -9.76 -13.33
N GLY A 242 -1.85 -8.93 -13.57
CA GLY A 242 -1.72 -8.15 -14.80
C GLY A 242 -0.27 -8.04 -15.22
N ALA A 243 -0.02 -7.18 -16.20
CA ALA A 243 1.32 -6.87 -16.65
C ALA A 243 1.52 -5.37 -16.82
N LEU A 244 2.78 -4.93 -16.72
CA LEU A 244 3.14 -3.57 -17.10
C LEU A 244 2.96 -3.42 -18.62
N PRO A 245 2.41 -2.30 -19.13
CA PRO A 245 2.33 -2.06 -20.57
C PRO A 245 3.69 -2.10 -21.28
N SER A 246 4.78 -1.84 -20.55
CA SER A 246 6.15 -1.90 -21.04
C SER A 246 6.76 -3.31 -21.00
N ALA A 247 6.15 -4.26 -20.28
CA ALA A 247 6.60 -5.63 -20.22
C ALA A 247 5.96 -6.42 -21.37
N ARG A 248 6.79 -7.02 -22.23
CA ARG A 248 6.32 -7.97 -23.27
C ARG A 248 6.05 -9.33 -22.61
N THR A 249 4.99 -9.40 -21.83
CA THR A 249 4.61 -10.60 -21.07
C THR A 249 3.13 -10.90 -21.26
N ASN A 250 2.79 -12.18 -21.41
CA ASN A 250 1.41 -12.64 -21.31
C ASN A 250 1.12 -12.97 -19.83
N PRO A 251 0.31 -12.15 -19.12
CA PRO A 251 0.05 -12.35 -17.68
C PRO A 251 -0.65 -13.69 -17.39
N GLU A 252 -1.50 -14.17 -18.31
CA GLU A 252 -2.17 -15.47 -18.18
C GLU A 252 -1.20 -16.63 -18.24
N GLN A 253 -0.39 -16.68 -19.29
CA GLN A 253 0.60 -17.75 -19.43
C GLN A 253 1.60 -17.76 -18.26
N MET A 254 2.05 -16.58 -17.82
CA MET A 254 2.97 -16.44 -16.70
C MET A 254 2.34 -16.94 -15.39
N LEU A 255 1.10 -16.54 -15.11
CA LEU A 255 0.44 -16.94 -13.88
C LEU A 255 0.13 -18.44 -13.88
N LEU A 256 -0.40 -18.99 -14.98
CA LEU A 256 -0.62 -20.43 -15.14
C LEU A 256 0.66 -21.23 -14.99
N ALA A 257 1.77 -20.76 -15.58
CA ALA A 257 3.08 -21.39 -15.43
C ALA A 257 3.52 -21.40 -13.96
N SER A 258 3.31 -20.31 -13.21
CA SER A 258 3.67 -20.26 -11.79
C SER A 258 2.85 -21.21 -10.92
N VAL A 259 1.54 -21.33 -11.19
CA VAL A 259 0.67 -22.28 -10.48
C VAL A 259 1.13 -23.72 -10.75
N LYS A 260 1.49 -24.04 -12.00
CA LYS A 260 2.06 -25.35 -12.36
C LYS A 260 3.42 -25.58 -11.68
N GLU A 261 4.29 -24.58 -11.66
CA GLU A 261 5.63 -24.65 -11.06
C GLU A 261 5.58 -24.94 -9.56
N SER A 262 4.51 -24.52 -8.88
CA SER A 262 4.32 -24.79 -7.45
C SER A 262 4.34 -26.27 -7.08
N LYS A 263 3.97 -27.17 -8.01
CA LYS A 263 3.84 -28.62 -7.80
C LYS A 263 3.05 -28.97 -6.53
N ALA A 264 2.09 -28.12 -6.16
CA ALA A 264 1.45 -28.15 -4.85
C ALA A 264 -0.01 -28.65 -4.86
N GLY A 265 -0.48 -29.22 -5.98
CA GLY A 265 -1.84 -29.75 -6.10
C GLY A 265 -2.92 -28.69 -6.37
N TRP A 266 -2.53 -27.48 -6.79
CA TRP A 266 -3.47 -26.48 -7.28
C TRP A 266 -3.96 -26.85 -8.69
N VAL A 267 -5.28 -26.99 -8.83
CA VAL A 267 -5.94 -27.19 -10.13
C VAL A 267 -6.70 -25.93 -10.48
N VAL A 268 -6.32 -25.29 -11.59
CA VAL A 268 -7.03 -24.13 -12.13
C VAL A 268 -8.41 -24.57 -12.58
N LYS A 269 -9.44 -23.98 -11.97
CA LYS A 269 -10.85 -24.22 -12.29
C LYS A 269 -11.38 -23.18 -13.26
N ASP A 270 -10.86 -21.96 -13.17
CA ASP A 270 -11.36 -20.86 -13.97
C ASP A 270 -10.30 -19.79 -14.25
N VAL A 271 -10.45 -19.13 -15.40
CA VAL A 271 -9.63 -18.00 -15.86
C VAL A 271 -10.56 -17.01 -16.55
N HIS A 272 -10.59 -15.77 -16.06
CA HIS A 272 -11.41 -14.71 -16.66
C HIS A 272 -10.64 -13.42 -16.81
N GLN A 273 -11.03 -12.62 -17.80
CA GLN A 273 -10.64 -11.23 -17.87
C GLN A 273 -11.35 -10.46 -16.74
N ALA A 274 -10.60 -9.74 -15.92
CA ALA A 274 -11.13 -8.89 -14.85
C ALA A 274 -11.85 -7.63 -15.39
N GLY A 275 -11.75 -7.41 -16.71
CA GLY A 275 -12.32 -6.29 -17.43
C GLY A 275 -11.43 -5.05 -17.41
N THR A 276 -11.66 -4.15 -18.37
CA THR A 276 -10.89 -2.91 -18.46
C THR A 276 -11.53 -1.82 -17.60
N PRO A 277 -10.78 -1.15 -16.70
CA PRO A 277 -11.28 0.02 -15.98
C PRO A 277 -11.71 1.11 -16.97
N PRO A 278 -12.86 1.79 -16.77
CA PRO A 278 -13.28 2.90 -17.61
C PRO A 278 -12.17 3.94 -17.76
N LYS A 279 -11.99 4.53 -18.95
CA LYS A 279 -10.90 5.51 -19.21
C LYS A 279 -10.82 6.60 -18.14
N ARG A 280 -11.96 7.09 -17.65
CA ARG A 280 -12.06 8.15 -16.62
C ARG A 280 -11.53 7.77 -15.23
N THR A 281 -11.44 6.48 -14.90
CA THR A 281 -10.94 6.01 -13.59
C THR A 281 -9.48 5.60 -13.64
N ARG A 282 -8.83 5.65 -14.81
CA ARG A 282 -7.42 5.28 -14.97
C ARG A 282 -6.50 6.38 -14.46
N GLN A 283 -5.71 6.06 -13.44
CA GLN A 283 -4.72 6.96 -12.86
C GLN A 283 -3.72 7.50 -13.91
N ALA A 284 -3.34 6.69 -14.90
CA ALA A 284 -2.41 7.10 -15.96
C ALA A 284 -2.89 8.32 -16.77
N GLN A 285 -4.20 8.55 -16.87
CA GLN A 285 -4.75 9.73 -17.58
C GLN A 285 -4.44 11.04 -16.84
N GLN A 286 -4.13 10.98 -15.54
CA GLN A 286 -3.75 12.16 -14.75
C GLN A 286 -2.34 12.66 -15.11
N PHE A 287 -1.56 11.86 -15.83
CA PHE A 287 -0.18 12.18 -16.23
C PHE A 287 -0.03 12.44 -17.74
N GLY A 288 -1.14 12.54 -18.48
CA GLY A 288 -1.16 12.79 -19.93
C GLY A 288 -1.93 11.72 -20.71
N LYS A 289 -1.62 11.56 -22.00
CA LYS A 289 -2.26 10.53 -22.84
C LYS A 289 -1.84 9.14 -22.37
N ALA A 290 -2.73 8.43 -21.66
CA ALA A 290 -2.47 7.06 -21.29
C ALA A 290 -2.56 6.13 -22.50
N GLY A 291 -1.60 5.22 -22.64
CA GLY A 291 -1.67 4.13 -23.63
C GLY A 291 -2.80 3.14 -23.36
N SER A 292 -2.88 2.10 -24.19
CA SER A 292 -3.83 0.99 -24.00
C SER A 292 -3.68 0.38 -22.61
N ALA A 293 -4.80 0.05 -21.97
CA ALA A 293 -4.76 -0.73 -20.75
C ALA A 293 -4.33 -2.15 -21.11
N VAL A 294 -3.52 -2.77 -20.26
CA VAL A 294 -3.36 -4.22 -20.27
C VAL A 294 -4.47 -4.76 -19.40
N ASP A 295 -5.25 -5.71 -19.91
CA ASP A 295 -6.31 -6.33 -19.14
C ASP A 295 -5.70 -7.19 -18.03
N GLU A 296 -6.25 -7.03 -16.83
CA GLU A 296 -5.94 -7.91 -15.70
C GLU A 296 -6.80 -9.18 -15.84
N ILE A 297 -6.27 -10.28 -15.33
CA ILE A 297 -6.95 -11.57 -15.28
C ILE A 297 -7.20 -11.97 -13.84
N ASP A 298 -8.28 -12.71 -13.64
CA ASP A 298 -8.57 -13.43 -12.41
C ASP A 298 -8.43 -14.93 -12.68
N ILE A 299 -7.60 -15.61 -11.89
CA ILE A 299 -7.49 -17.07 -11.89
C ILE A 299 -8.09 -17.59 -10.58
N VAL A 300 -8.90 -18.64 -10.69
CA VAL A 300 -9.38 -19.40 -9.54
C VAL A 300 -8.86 -20.83 -9.63
N ALA A 301 -8.10 -21.24 -8.62
CA ALA A 301 -7.63 -22.60 -8.45
C ALA A 301 -8.20 -23.24 -7.18
N GLU A 302 -8.28 -24.56 -7.16
CA GLU A 302 -8.72 -25.37 -6.04
C GLU A 302 -7.62 -26.36 -5.65
N LEU A 303 -7.40 -26.54 -4.35
CA LEU A 303 -6.41 -27.47 -3.83
C LEU A 303 -6.99 -28.88 -3.75
N ILE A 304 -6.62 -29.76 -4.67
CA ILE A 304 -7.13 -31.14 -4.68
C ILE A 304 -6.35 -32.08 -3.73
N GLY A 305 -5.23 -31.61 -3.19
CA GLY A 305 -4.33 -32.35 -2.30
C GLY A 305 -2.91 -32.45 -2.87
N LEU A 306 -1.90 -32.54 -2.00
CA LEU A 306 -0.55 -32.88 -2.42
C LEU A 306 -0.56 -34.35 -2.91
N PRO A 307 0.15 -34.70 -3.99
CA PRO A 307 0.42 -36.11 -4.30
C PRO A 307 0.96 -36.76 -3.01
N ARG A 308 0.32 -37.84 -2.58
CA ARG A 308 0.85 -38.68 -1.50
C ARG A 308 2.19 -39.26 -1.91
#